data_AF-A0A7A6YIV8-F1
#
_entry.id   AF-A0A7A6YIV8-F1
#
_cell.length_a   1.000
_cell.length_b   1.000
_cell.length_c   1.000
_cell.angle_alpha   90.00
_cell.angle_beta   90.00
_cell.angle_gamma   90.00
#
_symmetry.space_group_name_H-M   'P 1'
#
loop_
_entity.id
_entity.type
_entity.pdbx_description
1 polymer ?
#
loop_
_entity_poly.entity_id
_entity_poly.type
_entity_poly.pdbx_seq_one_letter_code
_entity_poly.pdbx_strand_id
1 'polypeptide(L)' 'MDCSNKMDVKITILQVDVANLRPNTWNTNSVGAQNFEKLKGSIEKLGFFKPILARELEDGFFEILGGEHRWRAAIEQ' A
#
# COMPACT_ATOMS: atom_id res chain seq x y z
N MET A 1 34.64 12.37 12.74
CA MET A 1 34.24 11.37 11.74
C MET A 1 32.74 11.47 11.65
N ASP A 2 32.27 12.41 10.82
CA ASP A 2 30.86 12.80 10.75
C ASP A 2 30.14 11.92 9.74
N CYS A 3 29.39 10.94 10.23
CA CYS A 3 28.53 10.09 9.41
C CYS A 3 27.11 10.63 9.42
N SER A 4 26.91 11.83 8.87
CA SER A 4 25.57 12.42 8.69
C SER A 4 25.20 12.40 7.20
N ASN A 5 25.01 11.21 6.64
CA ASN A 5 24.27 11.09 5.37
C ASN A 5 22.79 11.36 5.66
N LYS A 6 22.39 12.63 5.59
CA LYS A 6 20.98 13.00 5.49
C LYS A 6 20.49 12.48 4.13
N MET A 7 19.85 11.31 4.14
CA MET A 7 19.07 10.88 2.99
C MET A 7 17.83 11.76 2.94
N ASP A 8 17.78 12.68 1.97
CA ASP A 8 16.57 13.46 1.71
C ASP A 8 15.48 12.51 1.21
N VAL A 9 14.59 12.10 2.12
CA VAL A 9 13.44 11.26 1.78
C VAL A 9 12.35 12.15 1.19
N LYS A 10 12.18 12.08 -0.13
CA LYS A 10 11.06 12.74 -0.82
C LYS A 10 9.84 11.84 -0.82
N ILE A 11 8.77 12.28 -0.13
CA ILE A 11 7.46 11.61 -0.16
C ILE A 11 6.55 12.38 -1.11
N THR A 12 5.90 11.65 -2.02
CA THR A 12 4.90 12.21 -2.95
C THR A 12 3.59 11.46 -2.79
N ILE A 13 2.46 12.17 -2.83
CA ILE A 13 1.12 11.56 -2.82
C ILE A 13 0.56 11.63 -4.24
N LEU A 14 0.17 10.48 -4.78
CA LEU A 14 -0.33 10.33 -6.15
C LEU A 14 -1.62 9.51 -6.14
N GLN A 15 -2.48 9.76 -7.13
CA GLN A 15 -3.56 8.87 -7.50
C GLN A 15 -3.00 7.85 -8.50
N VAL A 16 -3.14 6.57 -8.21
CA VAL A 16 -2.57 5.48 -9.02
C VAL A 16 -3.66 4.43 -9.22
N ASP A 17 -3.73 3.86 -10.43
CA ASP A 17 -4.61 2.72 -10.71
C ASP A 17 -4.24 1.52 -9.83
N VAL A 18 -5.24 0.83 -9.27
CA VAL A 18 -5.02 -0.36 -8.44
C VAL A 18 -4.28 -1.47 -9.19
N ALA A 19 -4.40 -1.53 -10.52
CA ALA A 19 -3.70 -2.48 -11.38
C ALA A 19 -2.19 -2.20 -11.49
N ASN A 20 -1.75 -0.97 -11.19
CA ASN A 20 -0.34 -0.60 -11.22
C ASN A 20 0.38 -0.86 -9.89
N LEU A 21 -0.33 -1.33 -8.87
CA LEU A 21 0.23 -1.71 -7.57
C LEU A 21 0.47 -3.22 -7.51
N ARG A 22 1.63 -3.61 -6.96
CA ARG A 22 2.02 -5.02 -6.79
C ARG A 22 2.36 -5.29 -5.32
N PRO A 23 1.91 -6.40 -4.73
CA PRO A 23 2.38 -6.81 -3.40
C PRO A 23 3.85 -7.21 -3.49
N ASN A 24 4.61 -6.95 -2.43
CA ASN A 24 5.97 -7.46 -2.34
C ASN A 24 5.96 -8.96 -1.95
N THR A 25 7.03 -9.66 -2.29
CA THR A 25 7.12 -11.13 -2.08
C THR A 25 7.50 -11.54 -0.66
N TRP A 26 7.94 -10.60 0.18
CA TRP A 26 8.42 -10.85 1.55
C TRP A 26 7.43 -10.44 2.64
N ASN A 27 6.20 -10.03 2.27
CA ASN A 27 5.16 -9.71 3.24
C ASN A 27 4.59 -10.99 3.84
N THR A 28 4.89 -11.22 5.12
CA THR A 28 4.39 -12.39 5.87
C THR A 28 3.05 -12.12 6.57
N ASN A 29 2.53 -10.89 6.48
CA ASN A 29 1.30 -10.52 7.15
C ASN A 29 0.11 -11.26 6.53
N SER A 30 -0.78 -11.75 7.39
CA SER A 30 -2.02 -12.41 6.98
C SER A 30 -3.19 -11.81 7.74
N VAL A 31 -4.33 -11.70 7.06
CA VAL A 31 -5.59 -11.26 7.67
C VAL A 31 -6.62 -12.36 7.48
N GLY A 32 -7.24 -12.80 8.58
CA GLY A 32 -8.30 -13.80 8.53
C GLY A 32 -9.56 -13.23 7.86
N ALA A 33 -10.37 -14.13 7.28
CA ALA A 33 -11.56 -13.77 6.49
C ALA A 33 -12.50 -12.79 7.21
N GLN A 34 -12.83 -13.02 8.49
CA GLN A 34 -13.72 -12.13 9.24
C GLN A 34 -13.17 -10.69 9.36
N ASN A 35 -11.86 -10.54 9.57
CA ASN A 35 -11.24 -9.22 9.67
C ASN A 35 -11.12 -8.55 8.30
N PHE A 36 -10.97 -9.34 7.25
CA PHE A 36 -10.96 -8.85 5.88
C PHE A 36 -12.34 -8.33 5.45
N GLU A 37 -13.42 -9.02 5.80
CA GLU A 37 -14.79 -8.54 5.55
C GLU A 37 -15.09 -7.24 6.31
N LYS A 38 -14.64 -7.14 7.57
CA LYS A 38 -14.71 -5.87 8.32
C LYS A 38 -13.93 -4.75 7.63
N LEU A 39 -12.80 -5.07 7.00
CA LEU A 39 -11.99 -4.11 6.26
C LEU A 39 -12.71 -3.61 5.00
N LYS A 40 -13.30 -4.53 4.20
CA LYS A 40 -14.15 -4.18 3.04
C LYS A 40 -15.28 -3.24 3.45
N GLY A 41 -16.07 -3.63 4.46
CA GLY A 41 -17.18 -2.80 4.93
C GLY A 41 -16.74 -1.45 5.54
N SER A 42 -15.51 -1.34 6.05
CA SER A 42 -14.94 -0.05 6.50
C SER A 42 -14.59 0.85 5.32
N ILE A 43 -13.98 0.28 4.27
CA ILE A 43 -13.64 1.00 3.04
C ILE A 43 -14.90 1.49 2.34
N GLU A 44 -15.96 0.69 2.27
CA GLU A 44 -17.24 1.10 1.68
C GLU A 44 -17.88 2.27 2.43
N LYS A 45 -17.81 2.27 3.76
CA LYS A 45 -18.46 3.29 4.61
C LYS A 45 -17.66 4.58 4.70
N LEU A 46 -16.33 4.49 4.77
CA LEU A 46 -15.45 5.62 5.09
C LEU A 46 -14.57 6.03 3.90
N GLY A 47 -14.54 5.24 2.84
CA GLY A 47 -13.60 5.39 1.74
C GLY A 47 -12.15 5.08 2.12
N PHE A 48 -11.25 5.37 1.18
CA PHE A 48 -9.81 5.21 1.34
C PHE A 48 -9.16 6.45 2.00
N PHE A 49 -9.34 6.60 3.31
CA PHE A 49 -8.83 7.78 4.03
C PHE A 49 -7.32 7.73 4.35
N LYS A 50 -6.70 6.55 4.30
CA LYS A 50 -5.24 6.40 4.43
C LYS A 50 -4.65 5.97 3.08
N PRO A 51 -3.55 6.57 2.61
CA PRO A 51 -2.87 6.10 1.41
C PRO A 51 -2.23 4.72 1.63
N ILE A 52 -1.86 4.09 0.52
CA ILE A 52 -0.97 2.93 0.46
C ILE A 52 0.47 3.44 0.41
N LEU A 53 1.36 2.83 1.20
CA LEU A 53 2.78 3.14 1.12
C LEU A 53 3.39 2.21 0.07
N ALA A 54 4.03 2.79 -0.94
CA ALA A 54 4.66 2.03 -2.01
C ALA A 54 5.97 2.69 -2.44
N ARG A 55 6.82 1.92 -3.11
CA ARG A 55 7.97 2.43 -3.86
C ARG A 55 7.73 2.30 -5.35
N GLU A 56 8.25 3.24 -6.13
CA GLU A 56 8.23 3.18 -7.58
C GLU A 56 9.22 2.12 -8.07
N LEU A 57 8.83 1.41 -9.14
CA LEU A 57 9.65 0.46 -9.87
C LEU A 57 10.01 1.04 -11.24
N GLU A 58 11.04 0.47 -11.88
CA GLU A 58 11.56 0.96 -13.16
C GLU A 58 10.55 0.87 -14.32
N ASP A 59 9.52 0.04 -14.20
CA ASP A 59 8.48 -0.21 -15.22
C ASP A 59 7.23 0.66 -15.05
N GLY A 60 7.25 1.66 -14.16
CA GLY A 60 6.11 2.53 -13.87
C GLY A 60 5.05 1.89 -12.96
N PHE A 61 5.33 0.70 -12.43
CA PHE A 61 4.54 0.07 -11.38
C PHE A 61 5.01 0.50 -9.99
N PHE A 62 4.20 0.20 -9.00
CA PHE A 62 4.47 0.52 -7.62
C PHE A 62 4.43 -0.75 -6.77
N GLU A 63 5.49 -1.01 -6.03
CA GLU A 63 5.53 -2.13 -5.09
C GLU A 63 5.06 -1.67 -3.71
N ILE A 64 4.04 -2.34 -3.19
CA ILE A 64 3.43 -2.02 -1.89
C ILE A 64 4.40 -2.38 -0.78
N LEU A 65 4.71 -1.39 0.06
CA LEU A 65 5.46 -1.56 1.30
C LEU A 65 4.53 -1.62 2.52
N GLY A 66 3.34 -1.03 2.42
CA GLY A 66 2.37 -1.02 3.51
C GLY A 66 0.94 -0.76 3.06
N GLY A 67 0.00 -1.51 3.64
CA GLY A 67 -1.43 -1.40 3.33
C GLY A 67 -1.96 -2.42 2.31
N GLU A 68 -1.21 -3.50 2.03
CA GLU A 68 -1.61 -4.54 1.06
C GLU A 68 -3.04 -5.04 1.24
N HIS A 69 -3.49 -5.32 2.47
CA HIS A 69 -4.86 -5.78 2.72
C HIS A 69 -5.93 -4.80 2.28
N ARG A 70 -5.66 -3.49 2.37
CA ARG A 70 -6.58 -2.46 1.88
C ARG A 70 -6.62 -2.49 0.36
N TRP A 71 -5.46 -2.53 -0.29
CA TRP A 71 -5.37 -2.70 -1.75
C TRP A 71 -6.11 -3.94 -2.24
N ARG A 72 -5.92 -5.09 -1.57
CA ARG A 72 -6.64 -6.34 -1.90
C ARG A 72 -8.15 -6.17 -1.76
N ALA A 73 -8.61 -5.54 -0.67
CA ALA A 73 -10.03 -5.22 -0.48
C ALA A 73 -10.57 -4.22 -1.52
N ALA A 74 -9.73 -3.41 -2.16
CA ALA A 74 -10.12 -2.54 -3.27
C ALA A 74 -10.25 -3.30 -4.60
N ILE A 75 -9.43 -4.33 -4.82
CA ILE A 75 -9.48 -5.16 -6.03
C ILE A 75 -10.65 -6.15 -6.00
N GLU A 76 -10.92 -6.74 -4.83
CA GLU A 76 -11.98 -7.74 -4.66
C GLU A 76 -13.37 -7.13 -4.39
N GLN A 77 -13.55 -5.83 -4.64
CA GLN A 77 -14.86 -5.17 -4.55
C GLN A 77 -15.74 -5.50 -5.76
#